data_AF-A0A2H3J724-F1
#
_entry.id   AF-A0A2H3J724-F1
#
_cell.length_a   1.000
_cell.length_b   1.000
_cell.length_c   1.000
_cell.angle_alpha   90.00
_cell.angle_beta   90.00
_cell.angle_gamma   90.00
#
_symmetry.space_group_name_H-M   'P 1'
#
loop_
_entity.id
_entity.type
_entity.pdbx_description
1 polymer ?
#
loop_
_entity_poly.entity_id
_entity_poly.type
_entity_poly.pdbx_seq_one_letter_code
_entity_poly.pdbx_strand_id
1 'polypeptide(L)'
;MTPFIFVLETASNLPLVARFALAGIAMSTSGVSTALVAYCAKPYVNKLRWLEADKQAAGLEMTTLTLGLHERVTRVYDTAFLVPASRFFATWELAEAFQLPKAEAELGKAQGTLPREETVAETLTSKGDVIGRWIVRWDENGAGVCRQQGRVVRYFNVHQELLGRPI
;
A
#
# COMPACT_ATOMS: atom_id res chain seq x y z
N MET A 1 29.62 5.06 -4.96
CA MET A 1 30.88 5.80 -4.71
C MET A 1 31.22 5.92 -3.22
N THR A 2 30.68 5.07 -2.35
CA THR A 2 31.14 4.87 -0.95
C THR A 2 32.32 3.90 -0.76
N PRO A 3 32.74 3.03 -1.71
CA PRO A 3 33.90 2.15 -1.46
C PRO A 3 35.25 2.88 -1.45
N PHE A 4 35.31 4.14 -1.89
CA PHE A 4 36.57 4.89 -2.00
C PHE A 4 36.97 5.65 -0.72
N ILE A 5 36.13 5.70 0.32
CA ILE A 5 36.52 6.30 1.61
C ILE A 5 37.64 5.49 2.29
N PHE A 6 37.67 4.17 2.07
CA PHE A 6 38.76 3.32 2.52
C PHE A 6 39.97 3.36 1.57
N VAL A 7 39.85 3.95 0.38
CA VAL A 7 40.96 4.16 -0.57
C VAL A 7 41.61 5.55 -0.40
N LEU A 8 40.99 6.47 0.34
CA LEU A 8 41.65 7.68 0.88
C LEU A 8 42.72 7.37 1.95
N GLU A 9 43.06 6.10 2.12
CA GLU A 9 44.03 5.57 3.07
C GLU A 9 45.46 6.09 2.90
N THR A 10 45.83 6.75 1.79
CA THR A 10 47.21 7.24 1.62
C THR A 10 47.43 8.70 2.01
N ALA A 11 46.38 9.52 2.21
CA ALA A 11 46.54 10.97 2.37
C ALA A 11 46.25 11.54 3.76
N SER A 12 45.59 10.80 4.68
CA SER A 12 45.17 11.37 5.96
C SER A 12 45.41 10.45 7.15
N ASN A 13 46.16 10.96 8.13
CA ASN A 13 46.49 10.31 9.40
C ASN A 13 45.28 10.28 10.36
N LEU A 14 44.12 9.83 9.89
CA LEU A 14 42.89 9.83 10.68
C LEU A 14 42.81 8.61 11.61
N PRO A 15 42.54 8.81 12.92
CA PRO A 15 42.32 7.72 13.87
C PRO A 15 41.19 6.79 13.43
N LEU A 16 41.30 5.50 13.74
CA LEU A 16 40.35 4.46 13.34
C LEU A 16 38.89 4.80 13.71
N VAL A 17 38.68 5.43 14.87
CA VAL A 17 37.35 5.90 15.34
C VAL A 17 36.75 6.95 14.40
N ALA A 18 37.56 7.89 13.91
CA ALA A 18 37.12 8.92 12.97
C ALA A 18 36.71 8.30 11.63
N ARG A 19 37.39 7.23 11.20
CA ARG A 19 37.05 6.49 9.97
C ARG A 19 35.69 5.81 10.09
N PHE A 20 35.44 5.09 11.19
CA PHE A 20 34.15 4.47 11.44
C PHE A 20 33.03 5.50 11.59
N ALA A 21 33.29 6.64 12.23
CA ALA A 21 32.33 7.73 12.32
C ALA A 21 31.96 8.30 10.93
N LEU A 22 32.96 8.59 10.08
CA LEU A 22 32.73 9.10 8.73
C LEU A 22 32.02 8.09 7.82
N ALA A 23 32.45 6.82 7.86
CA ALA A 23 31.79 5.75 7.12
C ALA A 23 30.34 5.55 7.61
N GLY A 24 30.11 5.63 8.91
CA GLY A 24 28.79 5.58 9.53
C GLY A 24 27.88 6.69 9.03
N ILE A 25 28.36 7.94 9.06
CA ILE A 25 27.61 9.11 8.57
C ILE A 25 27.29 8.97 7.07
N ALA A 26 28.26 8.53 6.26
CA ALA A 26 28.03 8.33 4.83
C ALA A 26 26.95 7.26 4.56
N MET A 27 27.02 6.12 5.26
CA MET A 27 26.02 5.05 5.14
C MET A 27 24.64 5.49 5.65
N SER A 28 24.58 6.22 6.77
CA SER A 28 23.31 6.70 7.31
C SER A 28 22.64 7.69 6.37
N THR A 29 23.38 8.66 5.84
CA THR A 29 22.82 9.67 4.92
C THR A 29 22.32 8.99 3.64
N SER A 30 23.10 8.07 3.07
CA SER A 30 22.67 7.31 1.89
C SER A 30 21.41 6.48 2.18
N GLY A 31 21.36 5.79 3.32
CA GLY A 31 20.22 4.95 3.71
C GLY A 31 18.94 5.76 3.92
N VAL A 32 19.04 6.90 4.61
CA VAL A 32 17.90 7.81 4.84
C VAL A 32 17.36 8.36 3.52
N SER A 33 18.23 8.82 2.63
CA SER A 33 17.81 9.31 1.31
C SER A 33 17.12 8.22 0.49
N THR A 34 17.67 7.01 0.44
CA THR A 34 17.03 5.89 -0.28
C THR A 34 15.70 5.49 0.35
N ALA A 35 15.61 5.47 1.68
CA ALA A 35 14.37 5.15 2.38
C ALA A 35 13.28 6.20 2.13
N LEU A 36 13.64 7.48 2.04
CA LEU A 36 12.70 8.56 1.73
C LEU A 36 12.16 8.43 0.31
N VAL A 37 13.03 8.19 -0.67
CA VAL A 37 12.61 7.93 -2.07
C VAL A 37 11.71 6.70 -2.12
N ALA A 38 12.08 5.62 -1.42
CA ALA A 38 11.27 4.42 -1.33
C ALA A 38 9.89 4.72 -0.72
N TYR A 39 9.83 5.54 0.32
CA TYR A 39 8.57 5.95 0.96
C TYR A 39 7.67 6.70 -0.03
N CYS A 40 8.20 7.66 -0.78
CA CYS A 40 7.44 8.44 -1.76
C CYS A 40 7.04 7.62 -3.00
N ALA A 41 7.89 6.70 -3.46
CA ALA A 41 7.65 5.90 -4.67
C ALA A 41 6.78 4.66 -4.43
N LYS A 42 6.80 4.08 -3.22
CA LYS A 42 6.04 2.86 -2.89
C LYS A 42 4.55 2.89 -3.24
N PRO A 43 3.78 3.98 -3.03
CA PRO A 43 2.37 4.00 -3.41
C PRO A 43 2.13 4.16 -4.92
N TYR A 44 3.16 4.44 -5.73
CA TYR A 44 2.99 4.73 -7.15
C TYR A 44 2.41 3.55 -7.93
N VAL A 45 1.23 3.76 -8.53
CA VAL A 45 0.55 2.78 -9.35
C VAL A 45 1.03 2.89 -10.79
N ASN A 46 1.64 1.81 -11.29
CA ASN A 46 2.17 1.77 -12.66
C ASN A 46 1.17 1.21 -13.68
N LYS A 47 0.26 0.35 -13.23
CA LYS A 47 -0.79 -0.27 -14.04
C LYS A 47 -2.06 -0.28 -13.21
N LEU A 48 -3.17 0.12 -13.83
CA LEU A 48 -4.49 0.10 -13.24
C LEU A 48 -5.42 -0.60 -14.21
N ARG A 49 -6.18 -1.57 -13.71
CA ARG A 49 -7.11 -2.38 -14.49
C ARG A 49 -8.40 -2.53 -13.72
N TRP A 50 -9.53 -2.32 -14.39
CA TRP A 50 -10.84 -2.59 -13.80
C TRP A 50 -11.10 -4.10 -13.79
N LEU A 51 -11.58 -4.60 -12.67
CA LEU A 51 -12.08 -5.96 -12.56
C LEU A 51 -13.54 -5.94 -13.00
N GLU A 52 -13.89 -6.75 -13.99
CA GLU A 52 -15.28 -6.96 -14.36
C GLU A 52 -15.98 -7.69 -13.22
N ALA A 53 -16.83 -6.96 -12.50
CA ALA A 53 -17.70 -7.55 -11.51
C ALA A 53 -19.02 -7.90 -12.17
N ASP A 54 -19.41 -9.17 -12.03
CA ASP A 54 -20.69 -9.73 -12.50
C ASP A 54 -21.91 -9.04 -11.84
N LYS A 55 -21.70 -8.27 -10.76
CA LYS A 55 -22.74 -7.55 -10.01
C LYS A 55 -22.21 -6.23 -9.41
N GLN A 56 -22.59 -5.11 -10.05
CA GLN A 56 -22.71 -3.72 -9.53
C GLN A 56 -21.53 -3.01 -8.83
N ALA A 57 -20.56 -3.68 -8.21
CA ALA A 57 -19.38 -3.05 -7.60
C ALA A 57 -18.15 -3.29 -8.49
N ALA A 58 -17.74 -2.28 -9.25
CA ALA A 58 -16.60 -2.41 -10.16
C ALA A 58 -15.28 -2.47 -9.39
N GLY A 59 -14.72 -3.68 -9.20
CA GLY A 59 -13.42 -3.85 -8.56
C GLY A 59 -12.28 -3.19 -9.34
N LEU A 60 -11.16 -2.95 -8.67
CA LEU A 60 -9.96 -2.31 -9.21
C LEU A 60 -8.72 -3.13 -8.89
N GLU A 61 -7.90 -3.38 -9.90
CA GLU A 61 -6.58 -3.98 -9.76
C GLU A 61 -5.51 -2.91 -10.00
N MET A 62 -4.64 -2.71 -9.02
CA MET A 62 -3.56 -1.71 -9.04
C MET A 62 -2.22 -2.40 -8.83
N THR A 63 -1.28 -2.16 -9.71
CA THR A 63 0.09 -2.68 -9.58
C THR A 63 1.01 -1.59 -9.08
N THR A 64 1.79 -1.91 -8.05
CA THR A 64 2.81 -1.04 -7.45
C THR A 64 4.16 -1.75 -7.47
N LEU A 65 5.24 -1.00 -7.24
CA LEU A 65 6.61 -1.54 -7.17
C LEU A 65 7.18 -1.39 -5.76
N THR A 66 7.88 -2.42 -5.30
CA THR A 66 8.74 -2.31 -4.11
C THR A 66 10.05 -1.59 -4.45
N LEU A 67 10.83 -1.21 -3.44
CA LEU A 67 12.16 -0.62 -3.64
C LEU A 67 13.08 -1.50 -4.51
N GLY A 68 12.96 -2.83 -4.38
CA GLY A 68 13.67 -3.80 -5.23
C GLY A 68 13.04 -4.04 -6.60
N LEU A 69 12.13 -3.17 -7.04
CA LEU A 69 11.39 -3.26 -8.31
C LEU A 69 10.55 -4.54 -8.48
N HIS A 70 10.22 -5.23 -7.39
CA HIS A 70 9.26 -6.33 -7.45
C HIS A 70 7.84 -5.78 -7.51
N GLU A 71 7.07 -6.23 -8.50
CA GLU A 71 5.65 -5.90 -8.65
C GLU A 71 4.81 -6.45 -7.48
N ARG A 72 3.83 -5.67 -7.07
CA ARG A 72 2.79 -6.00 -6.10
C ARG A 72 1.45 -5.63 -6.70
N VAL A 73 0.63 -6.64 -6.94
CA VAL A 73 -0.69 -6.47 -7.53
C VAL A 73 -1.70 -6.41 -6.41
N THR A 74 -2.44 -5.32 -6.26
CA THR A 74 -3.49 -5.19 -5.25
C THR A 74 -4.84 -5.16 -5.93
N ARG A 75 -5.69 -6.13 -5.58
CA ARG A 75 -7.07 -6.22 -6.05
C ARG A 75 -7.97 -5.68 -4.96
N VAL A 76 -8.77 -4.69 -5.29
CA VAL A 76 -9.81 -4.12 -4.45
C VAL A 76 -11.14 -4.53 -5.06
N TYR A 77 -11.93 -5.30 -4.34
CA TYR A 77 -13.19 -5.83 -4.88
C TYR A 77 -14.31 -4.80 -4.87
N ASP A 78 -14.28 -3.88 -3.91
CA ASP A 78 -15.24 -2.79 -3.78
C ASP A 78 -14.51 -1.45 -3.70
N THR A 79 -14.71 -0.61 -4.73
CA THR A 79 -14.08 0.71 -4.81
C THR A 79 -14.63 1.70 -3.80
N ALA A 80 -15.77 1.44 -3.16
CA ALA A 80 -16.27 2.27 -2.06
C ALA A 80 -15.28 2.34 -0.87
N PHE A 81 -14.40 1.35 -0.75
CA PHE A 81 -13.35 1.30 0.27
C PHE A 81 -12.10 2.12 -0.09
N LEU A 82 -12.03 2.70 -1.29
CA LEU A 82 -10.97 3.64 -1.67
C LEU A 82 -11.39 5.05 -1.27
N VAL A 83 -10.79 5.55 -0.20
CA VAL A 83 -11.03 6.92 0.28
C VAL A 83 -9.85 7.82 -0.07
N PRO A 84 -10.05 9.15 -0.19
CA PRO A 84 -8.95 10.09 -0.36
C PRO A 84 -7.87 9.90 0.71
N ALA A 85 -6.62 9.78 0.29
CA ALA A 85 -5.52 9.53 1.22
C ALA A 85 -5.17 10.77 2.06
N SER A 86 -4.96 10.54 3.35
CA SER A 86 -4.35 11.52 4.27
C SER A 86 -2.83 11.66 4.10
N ARG A 87 -2.19 10.67 3.45
CA ARG A 87 -0.74 10.56 3.29
C ARG A 87 -0.24 11.33 2.05
N PHE A 88 0.84 12.11 2.22
CA PHE A 88 1.54 12.74 1.09
C PHE A 88 1.98 11.71 0.03
N PHE A 89 1.90 12.10 -1.24
CA PHE A 89 2.22 11.24 -2.39
C PHE A 89 1.34 9.98 -2.49
N ALA A 90 0.11 10.03 -1.98
CA ALA A 90 -0.93 9.05 -2.26
C ALA A 90 -2.23 9.78 -2.63
N THR A 91 -2.96 9.23 -3.60
CA THR A 91 -4.28 9.72 -4.01
C THR A 91 -5.37 9.05 -3.20
N TRP A 92 -5.25 7.72 -3.02
CA TRP A 92 -6.22 6.91 -2.28
C TRP A 92 -5.56 6.05 -1.21
N GLU A 93 -6.36 5.73 -0.21
CA GLU A 93 -6.05 4.73 0.79
C GLU A 93 -7.23 3.78 1.02
N LEU A 94 -6.94 2.56 1.46
CA LEU A 94 -7.97 1.65 1.95
C LEU A 94 -8.55 2.19 3.26
N ALA A 95 -9.87 2.29 3.32
CA ALA A 95 -10.58 2.76 4.50
C ALA A 95 -10.30 1.87 5.72
N GLU A 96 -10.06 2.49 6.88
CA GLU A 96 -9.91 1.80 8.17
C GLU A 96 -11.26 1.43 8.79
N ALA A 97 -12.30 2.19 8.48
CA ALA A 97 -13.66 1.94 8.90
C ALA A 97 -14.62 2.35 7.78
N PHE A 98 -15.74 1.64 7.67
CA PHE A 98 -16.77 1.91 6.68
C PHE A 98 -18.15 1.72 7.30
N GLN A 99 -19.11 2.54 6.91
CA GLN A 99 -20.50 2.39 7.34
C GLN A 99 -21.36 2.03 6.14
N LEU A 100 -22.01 0.87 6.18
CA LEU A 100 -22.98 0.51 5.14
C LEU A 100 -24.15 1.50 5.13
N PRO A 101 -24.71 1.80 3.94
CA PRO A 101 -25.98 2.51 3.84
C PRO A 101 -27.05 1.84 4.69
N LYS A 102 -27.89 2.63 5.37
CA LYS A 102 -28.90 2.10 6.32
C LYS A 102 -29.78 1.01 5.71
N ALA A 103 -30.19 1.18 4.45
CA ALA A 103 -31.01 0.20 3.74
C ALA A 103 -30.32 -1.16 3.58
N GLU A 104 -29.01 -1.17 3.28
CA GLU A 104 -28.22 -2.40 3.16
C GLU A 104 -27.94 -3.03 4.52
N ALA A 105 -27.69 -2.22 5.55
CA ALA A 105 -27.51 -2.71 6.91
C ALA A 105 -28.80 -3.36 7.46
N GLU A 106 -29.97 -2.75 7.23
CA GLU A 106 -31.27 -3.30 7.62
C GLU A 106 -31.60 -4.59 6.87
N LEU A 107 -31.33 -4.63 5.57
CA LEU A 107 -31.49 -5.84 4.76
C LEU A 107 -30.52 -6.94 5.21
N GLY A 108 -29.27 -6.60 5.50
CA GLY A 108 -28.25 -7.52 6.01
C GLY A 108 -28.64 -8.11 7.37
N LYS A 109 -29.19 -7.30 8.27
CA LYS A 109 -29.80 -7.75 9.54
C LYS A 109 -30.99 -8.66 9.30
N ALA A 110 -31.93 -8.27 8.44
CA ALA A 110 -33.15 -9.04 8.17
C ALA A 110 -32.85 -10.42 7.53
N GLN A 111 -31.79 -10.50 6.73
CA GLN A 111 -31.32 -11.74 6.11
C GLN A 111 -30.36 -12.54 7.00
N GLY A 112 -29.99 -12.04 8.18
CA GLY A 112 -29.04 -12.70 9.09
C GLY A 112 -27.61 -12.81 8.51
N THR A 113 -27.25 -11.94 7.56
CA THR A 113 -25.90 -11.92 6.96
C THR A 113 -24.92 -11.03 7.71
N LEU A 114 -25.41 -10.29 8.70
CA LEU A 114 -24.60 -9.51 9.65
C LEU A 114 -24.76 -10.12 11.05
N PRO A 115 -23.68 -10.21 11.86
CA PRO A 115 -22.30 -9.80 11.58
C PRO A 115 -21.54 -10.78 10.67
N ARG A 116 -20.59 -10.28 9.87
CA ARG A 116 -19.72 -11.12 9.02
C ARG A 116 -18.33 -10.53 8.83
N GLU A 117 -17.38 -11.36 8.42
CA GLU A 117 -16.07 -10.92 7.93
C GLU A 117 -15.98 -11.09 6.41
N GLU A 118 -15.38 -10.11 5.73
CA GLU A 118 -15.25 -10.09 4.28
C GLU A 118 -13.88 -9.54 3.87
N THR A 119 -13.29 -10.10 2.81
CA THR A 119 -12.03 -9.60 2.27
C THR A 119 -12.33 -8.57 1.19
N VAL A 120 -11.97 -7.31 1.45
CA VAL A 120 -12.26 -6.18 0.57
C VAL A 120 -11.12 -5.92 -0.41
N ALA A 121 -9.90 -6.24 0.00
CA ALA A 121 -8.75 -6.17 -0.88
C ALA A 121 -7.72 -7.27 -0.59
N GLU A 122 -6.99 -7.67 -1.61
CA GLU A 122 -5.86 -8.60 -1.50
C GLU A 122 -4.64 -8.02 -2.20
N THR A 123 -3.46 -8.18 -1.59
CA THR A 123 -2.18 -7.89 -2.22
C THR A 123 -1.51 -9.19 -2.59
N LEU A 124 -1.12 -9.32 -3.85
CA LEU A 124 -0.52 -10.48 -4.47
C LEU A 124 0.89 -10.18 -4.98
N THR A 125 1.71 -11.23 -5.09
CA THR A 125 2.95 -11.20 -5.88
C THR A 125 2.63 -11.16 -7.37
N SER A 126 3.65 -10.88 -8.21
CA SER A 126 3.52 -11.01 -9.67
C SER A 126 3.18 -12.42 -10.15
N LYS A 127 3.40 -13.44 -9.31
CA LYS A 127 3.05 -14.85 -9.58
C LYS A 127 1.61 -15.19 -9.19
N GLY A 128 0.91 -14.26 -8.53
CA GLY A 128 -0.46 -14.48 -8.04
C GLY A 128 -0.54 -15.03 -6.61
N ASP A 129 0.57 -15.10 -5.87
CA ASP A 129 0.53 -15.53 -4.46
C ASP A 129 -0.01 -14.40 -3.58
N VAL A 130 -1.08 -14.65 -2.81
CA VAL A 130 -1.61 -13.67 -1.85
C VAL A 130 -0.64 -13.51 -0.68
N ILE A 131 -0.13 -12.30 -0.48
CA ILE A 131 0.80 -11.97 0.62
C ILE A 131 0.14 -11.10 1.70
N GLY A 132 -1.02 -10.53 1.41
CA GLY A 132 -1.78 -9.75 2.38
C GLY A 132 -3.24 -9.61 1.99
N ARG A 133 -4.08 -9.43 3.02
CA ARG A 133 -5.52 -9.22 2.90
C ARG A 133 -5.95 -8.03 3.75
N TRP A 134 -6.83 -7.22 3.19
CA TRP A 134 -7.58 -6.20 3.90
C TRP A 134 -8.96 -6.75 4.18
N ILE A 135 -9.26 -6.97 5.46
CA ILE A 135 -10.47 -7.67 5.89
C ILE A 135 -11.33 -6.68 6.66
N VAL A 136 -12.60 -6.54 6.28
CA VAL A 136 -13.59 -5.80 7.05
C VAL A 136 -14.34 -6.77 7.94
N ARG A 137 -14.49 -6.38 9.22
CA ARG A 137 -15.39 -7.06 10.15
C ARG A 137 -16.59 -6.17 10.38
N TRP A 138 -17.74 -6.62 9.90
CA TRP A 138 -19.01 -5.94 10.06
C TRP A 138 -19.66 -6.29 11.39
N ASP A 139 -20.16 -5.28 12.08
CA ASP A 139 -21.05 -5.45 13.22
C ASP A 139 -22.51 -5.64 12.78
N GLU A 140 -23.41 -5.82 13.74
CA GLU A 140 -24.83 -5.94 13.46
C GLU A 140 -25.38 -4.68 12.79
N ASN A 141 -24.90 -3.49 13.17
CA ASN A 141 -25.37 -2.19 12.67
C ASN A 141 -24.81 -1.80 11.30
N GLY A 142 -24.03 -2.67 10.66
CA GLY A 142 -23.37 -2.38 9.38
C GLY A 142 -22.16 -1.44 9.51
N ALA A 143 -21.65 -1.22 10.72
CA ALA A 143 -20.36 -0.59 10.93
C ALA A 143 -19.25 -1.63 10.75
N GLY A 144 -18.35 -1.35 9.81
CA GLY A 144 -17.23 -2.21 9.45
C GLY A 144 -15.92 -1.64 9.98
N VAL A 145 -15.15 -2.45 10.69
CA VAL A 145 -13.77 -2.13 11.07
C VAL A 145 -12.83 -2.95 10.21
N CYS A 146 -11.95 -2.29 9.48
CA CYS A 146 -10.99 -2.92 8.61
C CYS A 146 -9.70 -3.26 9.37
N ARG A 147 -9.12 -4.40 9.03
CA ARG A 147 -7.85 -4.87 9.60
C ARG A 147 -6.94 -5.42 8.52
N GLN A 148 -5.65 -5.23 8.74
CA GLN A 148 -4.60 -5.82 7.92
C GLN A 148 -4.32 -7.26 8.38
N GLN A 149 -4.21 -8.17 7.43
CA GLN A 149 -3.59 -9.48 7.62
C GLN A 149 -2.43 -9.64 6.63
N GLY A 150 -1.23 -9.95 7.11
CA GLY A 150 -0.04 -10.10 6.25
C GLY A 150 0.52 -8.77 5.74
N ARG A 151 1.06 -8.76 4.52
CA ARG A 151 1.68 -7.58 3.88
C ARG A 151 0.72 -6.95 2.87
N VAL A 152 0.01 -5.91 3.29
CA VAL A 152 -0.95 -5.18 2.43
C VAL A 152 -0.33 -3.89 1.92
N VAL A 153 -0.61 -3.55 0.66
CA VAL A 153 -0.42 -2.20 0.14
C VAL A 153 -1.71 -1.42 0.38
N ARG A 154 -1.65 -0.44 1.28
CA ARG A 154 -2.81 0.37 1.69
C ARG A 154 -2.95 1.67 0.91
N TYR A 155 -1.84 2.25 0.47
CA TYR A 155 -1.79 3.58 -0.13
C TYR A 155 -1.47 3.47 -1.62
N PHE A 156 -2.17 4.25 -2.43
CA PHE A 156 -2.05 4.25 -3.88
C PHE A 156 -1.97 5.67 -4.40
N ASN A 157 -0.95 5.96 -5.19
CA ASN A 157 -0.80 7.18 -5.94
C ASN A 157 -1.15 6.87 -7.39
N VAL A 158 -2.31 7.36 -7.80
CA VAL A 158 -2.90 7.08 -9.11
C VAL A 158 -2.95 8.39 -9.88
N HIS A 159 -2.34 8.39 -11.06
CA HIS A 159 -2.45 9.48 -12.01
C HIS A 159 -3.80 9.41 -12.74
N GLN A 160 -4.42 10.57 -12.97
CA GLN A 160 -5.71 10.68 -13.64
C GLN A 160 -5.71 10.05 -15.04
N GLU A 161 -4.58 10.07 -15.75
CA GLU A 161 -4.45 9.46 -17.08
C GLU A 161 -4.64 7.94 -17.08
N LEU A 162 -4.40 7.27 -15.95
CA LEU A 162 -4.64 5.83 -15.80
C LEU A 162 -6.13 5.52 -15.59
N LEU A 163 -6.93 6.52 -15.21
CA LEU A 163 -8.36 6.37 -15.00
C LEU A 163 -9.10 6.54 -16.32
N GLY A 164 -9.38 5.43 -17.01
CA GLY A 164 -10.24 5.44 -18.18
C GLY A 164 -11.69 5.86 -17.90
N ARG A 165 -12.09 5.96 -16.62
CA ARG A 165 -13.40 6.44 -16.14
C ARG A 165 -13.29 6.95 -14.68
N PRO A 166 -14.16 7.87 -14.23
CA PRO A 166 -14.22 8.29 -12.83
C PRO A 166 -14.68 7.13 -11.93
N ILE A 167 -14.29 7.20 -10.65
CA ILE A 167 -14.73 6.30 -9.58
C ILE A 167 -15.91 6.92 -8.85
#